data_AF-A0A9P8C169-F1
#
_entry.id   AF-A0A9P8C169-F1
#
_cell.length_a   1.000
_cell.length_b   1.000
_cell.length_c   1.000
_cell.angle_alpha   90.00
_cell.angle_beta   90.00
_cell.angle_gamma   90.00
#
_symmetry.space_group_name_H-M   'P 1'
#
loop_
_entity.id
_entity.type
_entity.pdbx_description
1 polymer ?
#
loop_
_entity_poly.entity_id
_entity_poly.type
_entity_poly.pdbx_seq_one_letter_code
_entity_poly.pdbx_strand_id
1 'polypeptide(L)'
;MPHTRAVPRYKGSATKQPGYGSISSEIVNLRQRLRAALLKQVRDAWDREHPVNEVELQLAGLEFSDAPEAKVIQLPEMPSIQKRLVETVMTLPGSTVKEEFRRRNAAIDAVTAYCHFQEGGTVDMPRGRRLTQAQGSSSHLMVTDAEKQALSAAMLLVFKEKRPTICFVCLGEKSLPVEKRVYLFATPGDLTKHFKRKHLANIRQGDSIMCKVYRMSLEYKMYLQNHTARIHGTVS
;
A
#
# COMPACT_ATOMS: atom_id res chain seq x y z
N MET A 1 -27.59 -67.00 -19.73
CA MET A 1 -27.66 -66.34 -18.40
C MET A 1 -26.38 -65.55 -18.18
N PRO A 2 -26.37 -64.21 -18.36
CA PRO A 2 -25.16 -63.42 -18.11
C PRO A 2 -25.01 -63.19 -16.60
N HIS A 3 -23.91 -63.69 -16.03
CA HIS A 3 -23.55 -63.43 -14.64
C HIS A 3 -23.21 -61.94 -14.47
N THR A 4 -24.03 -61.23 -13.70
CA THR A 4 -23.75 -59.88 -13.20
C THR A 4 -22.50 -59.92 -12.33
N ARG A 5 -21.40 -59.38 -12.85
CA ARG A 5 -20.13 -59.27 -12.12
C ARG A 5 -20.30 -58.22 -11.02
N ALA A 6 -20.38 -58.67 -9.76
CA ALA A 6 -20.51 -57.79 -8.61
C ALA A 6 -19.30 -56.83 -8.54
N VAL A 7 -19.57 -55.52 -8.55
CA VAL A 7 -18.55 -54.48 -8.39
C VAL A 7 -17.98 -54.58 -6.96
N PRO A 8 -16.66 -54.67 -6.77
CA PRO A 8 -16.07 -54.75 -5.44
C PRO A 8 -16.42 -53.48 -4.64
N ARG A 9 -17.08 -53.63 -3.50
CA ARG A 9 -17.28 -52.53 -2.56
C ARG A 9 -15.93 -52.15 -1.94
N TYR A 10 -15.41 -50.97 -2.29
CA TYR A 10 -14.18 -50.43 -1.73
C TYR A 10 -14.34 -50.17 -0.22
N LYS A 11 -13.54 -50.87 0.60
CA LYS A 11 -13.46 -50.63 2.05
C LYS A 11 -12.38 -49.58 2.32
N GLY A 12 -12.79 -48.31 2.29
CA GLY A 12 -11.94 -47.16 2.64
C GLY A 12 -12.75 -45.86 2.61
N SER A 13 -12.29 -44.83 3.33
CA SER A 13 -12.95 -43.51 3.33
C SER A 13 -13.08 -42.98 1.90
N ALA A 14 -14.25 -42.43 1.54
CA ALA A 14 -14.56 -41.94 0.20
C ALA A 14 -13.51 -40.96 -0.36
N THR A 15 -12.84 -40.23 0.53
CA THR A 15 -11.75 -39.29 0.22
C THR A 15 -10.47 -39.93 -0.32
N LYS A 16 -10.30 -41.26 -0.14
CA LYS A 16 -9.12 -42.02 -0.62
C LYS A 16 -9.36 -42.71 -1.97
N GLN A 17 -10.51 -42.48 -2.62
CA GLN A 17 -10.77 -43.05 -3.94
C GLN A 17 -9.93 -42.33 -5.00
N PRO A 18 -9.29 -43.06 -5.93
CA PRO A 18 -8.63 -42.45 -7.07
C PRO A 18 -9.68 -41.65 -7.87
N GLY A 19 -9.42 -40.36 -8.09
CA GLY A 19 -10.34 -39.44 -8.78
C GLY A 19 -11.20 -38.54 -7.88
N TYR A 20 -11.32 -38.82 -6.57
CA TYR A 20 -12.10 -37.99 -5.64
C TYR A 20 -11.62 -36.53 -5.61
N GLY A 21 -10.31 -36.32 -5.57
CA GLY A 21 -9.71 -34.97 -5.58
C GLY A 21 -10.00 -34.21 -6.89
N SER A 22 -10.06 -34.91 -8.02
CA SER A 22 -10.38 -34.31 -9.33
C SER A 22 -11.83 -33.82 -9.35
N ILE A 23 -12.76 -34.69 -8.95
CA ILE A 23 -14.20 -34.36 -8.90
C ILE A 23 -14.46 -33.23 -7.90
N SER A 24 -13.84 -33.29 -6.72
CA SER A 24 -13.98 -32.24 -5.70
C SER A 24 -13.47 -30.89 -6.20
N SER A 25 -12.32 -30.86 -6.88
CA SER A 25 -11.76 -29.65 -7.48
C SER A 25 -12.67 -29.10 -8.59
N GLU A 26 -13.24 -29.99 -9.42
CA GLU A 26 -14.17 -29.61 -10.48
C GLU A 26 -15.46 -28.98 -9.94
N ILE A 27 -16.03 -29.53 -8.86
CA ILE A 27 -17.20 -28.96 -8.17
C ILE A 27 -16.90 -27.56 -7.64
N VAL A 28 -15.74 -27.37 -6.98
CA VAL A 28 -15.34 -26.07 -6.45
C VAL A 28 -15.14 -25.05 -7.58
N ASN A 29 -14.44 -25.45 -8.65
CA ASN A 29 -14.21 -24.60 -9.80
C ASN A 29 -15.50 -24.22 -10.52
N LEU A 30 -16.44 -25.16 -10.66
CA LEU A 30 -17.75 -24.88 -11.25
C LEU A 30 -18.56 -23.92 -10.39
N ARG A 31 -18.60 -24.12 -9.07
CA ARG A 31 -19.26 -23.20 -8.13
C ARG A 31 -18.68 -21.79 -8.22
N GLN A 32 -17.35 -21.67 -8.28
CA GLN A 32 -16.69 -20.38 -8.39
C GLN A 32 -17.01 -19.67 -9.72
N ARG A 33 -17.02 -20.41 -10.83
CA ARG A 33 -17.40 -19.86 -12.15
C ARG A 33 -18.85 -19.38 -12.18
N LEU A 34 -19.78 -20.18 -11.66
CA LEU A 34 -21.19 -19.82 -11.58
C LEU A 34 -21.41 -18.59 -10.69
N ARG A 35 -20.72 -18.52 -9.55
CA ARG A 35 -20.76 -17.34 -8.67
C ARG A 35 -20.24 -16.08 -9.37
N ALA A 36 -19.12 -16.19 -10.08
CA ALA A 36 -18.56 -15.07 -10.83
C ALA A 36 -19.49 -14.62 -11.96
N ALA A 37 -20.10 -15.56 -12.69
CA ALA A 37 -21.07 -15.26 -13.75
C ALA A 37 -22.33 -14.55 -13.19
N LEU A 38 -22.86 -15.04 -12.06
CA LEU A 38 -24.02 -14.43 -11.40
C LEU A 38 -23.70 -13.01 -10.92
N LEU A 39 -22.55 -12.82 -10.25
CA LEU A 39 -22.13 -11.48 -9.79
C LEU A 39 -21.95 -10.51 -10.96
N LYS A 40 -21.40 -11.01 -12.08
CA LYS A 40 -21.29 -10.22 -13.31
C LYS A 40 -22.67 -9.83 -13.84
N GLN A 41 -23.61 -10.78 -13.92
CA GLN A 41 -24.97 -10.50 -14.38
C GLN A 41 -25.68 -9.46 -13.51
N VAL A 42 -25.58 -9.58 -12.18
CA VAL A 42 -26.17 -8.63 -11.23
C VAL A 42 -25.56 -7.25 -11.41
N ARG A 43 -24.23 -7.15 -11.54
CA ARG A 43 -23.54 -5.88 -11.77
C ARG A 43 -23.95 -5.26 -13.10
N ASP A 44 -23.91 -6.05 -14.18
CA ASP A 44 -24.27 -5.57 -15.51
C ASP A 44 -25.75 -5.13 -15.58
N ALA A 45 -26.65 -5.78 -14.83
CA ALA A 45 -28.05 -5.35 -14.73
C ALA A 45 -28.19 -4.06 -13.93
N TRP A 46 -27.53 -3.97 -12.78
CA TRP A 46 -27.49 -2.76 -11.96
C TRP A 46 -26.96 -1.56 -12.74
N ASP A 47 -25.83 -1.72 -13.44
CA ASP A 47 -25.20 -0.63 -14.21
C ASP A 47 -26.09 -0.13 -15.36
N ARG A 48 -26.98 -0.99 -15.90
CA ARG A 48 -27.94 -0.61 -16.94
C ARG A 48 -29.20 0.02 -16.37
N GLU A 49 -29.77 -0.57 -15.33
CA GLU A 49 -31.12 -0.24 -14.85
C GLU A 49 -31.10 0.86 -13.79
N HIS A 50 -30.08 0.88 -12.92
CA HIS A 50 -30.02 1.82 -11.80
C HIS A 50 -30.02 3.30 -12.25
N PRO A 51 -29.24 3.72 -13.27
CA PRO A 51 -29.27 5.11 -13.70
C PRO A 51 -30.64 5.53 -14.26
N VAL A 52 -31.33 4.63 -14.97
CA VAL A 52 -32.66 4.89 -15.52
C VAL A 52 -33.68 5.02 -14.39
N ASN A 53 -33.68 4.06 -13.47
CA ASN A 53 -34.56 4.09 -12.30
C ASN A 53 -34.35 5.35 -11.45
N GLU A 54 -33.10 5.79 -11.27
CA GLU A 54 -32.78 7.00 -10.51
C GLU A 54 -33.31 8.27 -11.19
N VAL A 55 -33.17 8.38 -12.52
CA VAL A 55 -33.73 9.50 -13.29
C VAL A 55 -35.25 9.48 -13.27
N GLU A 56 -35.88 8.32 -13.43
CA GLU A 56 -37.33 8.18 -13.37
C GLU A 56 -37.88 8.56 -11.99
N LEU A 57 -37.19 8.18 -10.91
CA LEU A 57 -37.53 8.59 -9.54
C LEU A 57 -37.41 10.11 -9.35
N GLN A 58 -36.35 10.73 -9.89
CA GLN A 58 -36.19 12.18 -9.85
C GLN A 58 -37.32 12.90 -10.59
N LEU A 59 -37.69 12.41 -11.78
CA LEU A 59 -38.78 12.98 -12.59
C LEU A 59 -40.16 12.74 -11.96
N ALA A 60 -40.35 11.61 -11.25
CA ALA A 60 -41.56 11.30 -10.51
C ALA A 60 -41.76 12.19 -9.27
N GLY A 61 -40.85 13.15 -9.02
CA GLY A 61 -40.96 14.08 -7.91
C GLY A 61 -40.69 13.41 -6.58
N LEU A 62 -39.82 12.38 -6.55
CA LEU A 62 -39.24 11.94 -5.30
C LEU A 62 -38.37 13.10 -4.78
N GLU A 63 -38.98 14.00 -4.02
CA GLU A 63 -38.25 14.91 -3.16
C GLU A 63 -37.30 14.05 -2.34
N PHE A 64 -36.02 14.39 -2.33
CA PHE A 64 -35.12 13.86 -1.32
C PHE A 64 -35.83 14.11 0.00
N SER A 65 -36.45 13.09 0.58
CA SER A 65 -37.28 13.22 1.77
C SER A 65 -36.62 14.24 2.69
N ASP A 66 -37.33 15.32 3.01
CA ASP A 66 -36.86 16.44 3.84
C ASP A 66 -36.40 16.01 5.25
N ALA A 67 -36.38 14.72 5.52
CA ALA A 67 -35.37 14.12 6.37
C ALA A 67 -34.79 12.90 5.66
N PRO A 68 -33.49 12.89 5.33
CA PRO A 68 -32.77 11.69 5.69
C PRO A 68 -32.86 11.69 7.22
N GLU A 69 -33.69 10.81 7.77
CA GLU A 69 -33.21 10.07 8.92
C GLU A 69 -31.95 9.33 8.46
N ALA A 70 -30.87 10.07 8.25
CA ALA A 70 -29.53 9.62 8.46
C ALA A 70 -29.53 9.27 9.95
N LYS A 71 -30.10 8.10 10.27
CA LYS A 71 -29.43 7.19 11.17
C LYS A 71 -28.06 6.99 10.54
N VAL A 72 -27.19 7.98 10.72
CA VAL A 72 -25.76 7.80 10.83
C VAL A 72 -25.69 6.58 11.69
N ILE A 73 -25.32 5.45 11.09
CA ILE A 73 -25.26 4.19 11.79
C ILE A 73 -24.25 4.47 12.89
N GLN A 74 -24.74 4.78 14.09
CA GLN A 74 -23.89 5.09 15.22
C GLN A 74 -23.32 3.74 15.61
N LEU A 75 -22.25 3.35 14.91
CA LEU A 75 -21.44 2.22 15.33
C LEU A 75 -21.00 2.55 16.76
N PRO A 76 -21.22 1.64 17.73
CA PRO A 76 -20.97 1.89 19.15
C PRO A 76 -19.58 2.43 19.47
N GLU A 77 -18.60 2.23 18.58
CA GLU A 77 -17.19 2.57 18.76
C GLU A 77 -16.65 3.65 17.81
N MET A 78 -17.51 4.42 17.13
CA MET A 78 -17.02 5.45 16.19
C MET A 78 -16.29 6.60 16.94
N PRO A 79 -15.01 6.90 16.64
CA PRO A 79 -14.28 8.04 17.19
C PRO A 79 -15.03 9.37 17.01
N SER A 80 -14.86 10.28 17.99
CA SER A 80 -15.55 11.59 17.99
C SER A 80 -15.22 12.44 16.75
N ILE A 81 -14.01 12.31 16.21
CA ILE A 81 -13.58 13.04 15.01
C ILE A 81 -14.33 12.55 13.76
N GLN A 82 -14.54 11.23 13.64
CA GLN A 82 -15.35 10.64 12.57
C GLN A 82 -16.83 11.07 12.67
N LYS A 83 -17.39 11.07 13.89
CA LYS A 83 -18.77 11.57 14.13
C LYS A 83 -18.93 13.00 13.65
N ARG A 84 -18.02 13.88 14.07
CA ARG A 84 -18.02 15.30 13.70
C ARG A 84 -17.89 15.49 12.20
N LEU A 85 -17.04 14.70 11.54
CA LEU A 85 -16.89 14.74 10.09
C LEU A 85 -18.21 14.41 9.38
N VAL A 86 -18.84 13.29 9.75
CA VAL A 86 -20.08 12.85 9.13
C VAL A 86 -21.20 13.86 9.35
N GLU A 87 -21.37 14.33 10.59
CA GLU A 87 -22.41 15.31 10.93
C GLU A 87 -22.26 16.61 10.12
N THR A 88 -21.05 17.17 10.07
CA THR A 88 -20.81 18.46 9.40
C THR A 88 -20.89 18.37 7.87
N VAL A 89 -20.39 17.29 7.26
CA VAL A 89 -20.42 17.10 5.80
C VAL A 89 -21.83 16.77 5.30
N MET A 90 -22.59 15.99 6.07
CA MET A 90 -23.95 15.57 5.70
C MET A 90 -25.04 16.58 6.11
N THR A 91 -24.67 17.72 6.70
CA THR A 91 -25.63 18.78 7.04
C THR A 91 -26.23 19.38 5.77
N LEU A 92 -27.55 19.57 5.73
CA LEU A 92 -28.25 20.20 4.60
C LEU A 92 -27.79 21.65 4.34
N PRO A 93 -27.87 22.15 3.10
CA PRO A 93 -27.54 23.53 2.78
C PRO A 93 -28.33 24.54 3.62
N GLY A 94 -27.68 25.64 4.01
CA GLY A 94 -28.34 26.71 4.76
C GLY A 94 -29.37 27.46 3.90
N SER A 95 -30.45 27.92 4.52
CA SER A 95 -31.49 28.74 3.84
C SER A 95 -30.99 30.13 3.44
N THR A 96 -29.89 30.58 4.06
CA THR A 96 -29.23 31.85 3.77
C THR A 96 -27.76 31.68 3.42
N VAL A 97 -27.20 32.61 2.66
CA VAL A 97 -25.77 32.64 2.30
C VAL A 97 -24.88 32.63 3.54
N LYS A 98 -25.27 33.32 4.61
CA LYS A 98 -24.50 33.39 5.86
C LYS A 98 -24.50 32.06 6.62
N GLU A 99 -25.62 31.35 6.64
CA GLU A 99 -25.72 30.01 7.23
C GLU A 99 -24.90 29.00 6.42
N GLU A 100 -25.01 29.06 5.10
CA GLU A 100 -24.24 28.20 4.20
C GLU A 100 -22.74 28.44 4.33
N PHE A 101 -22.30 29.70 4.49
CA PHE A 101 -20.89 30.02 4.74
C PHE A 101 -20.39 29.40 6.05
N ARG A 102 -21.19 29.47 7.13
CA ARG A 102 -20.85 28.83 8.41
C ARG A 102 -20.79 27.31 8.29
N ARG A 103 -21.78 26.70 7.62
CA ARG A 103 -21.83 25.25 7.36
C ARG A 103 -20.58 24.78 6.63
N ARG A 104 -20.20 25.47 5.56
CA ARG A 104 -19.00 25.16 4.77
C ARG A 104 -17.73 25.27 5.60
N ASN A 105 -17.56 26.34 6.37
CA ASN A 105 -16.39 26.50 7.23
C ASN A 105 -16.32 25.38 8.28
N ALA A 106 -17.44 25.03 8.92
CA ALA A 106 -17.49 23.94 9.88
C ALA A 106 -17.13 22.58 9.25
N ALA A 107 -17.59 22.31 8.02
CA ALA A 107 -17.22 21.11 7.29
C ALA A 107 -15.73 21.09 6.92
N ILE A 108 -15.16 22.23 6.48
CA ILE A 108 -13.72 22.36 6.20
C ILE A 108 -12.89 22.10 7.46
N ASP A 109 -13.28 22.66 8.59
CA ASP A 109 -12.60 22.46 9.88
C ASP A 109 -12.68 21.00 10.35
N ALA A 110 -13.83 20.34 10.12
CA ALA A 110 -14.01 18.94 10.44
C ALA A 110 -13.15 18.02 9.56
N VAL A 111 -13.13 18.26 8.24
CA VAL A 111 -12.25 17.54 7.30
C VAL A 111 -10.79 17.74 7.66
N THR A 112 -10.37 18.98 7.93
CA THR A 112 -8.99 19.29 8.29
C THR A 112 -8.55 18.55 9.55
N ALA A 113 -9.38 18.55 10.59
CA ALA A 113 -9.08 17.82 11.82
C ALA A 113 -9.04 16.30 11.61
N TYR A 114 -9.91 15.79 10.75
CA TYR A 114 -9.93 14.38 10.39
C TYR A 114 -8.69 13.95 9.60
N CYS A 115 -8.17 14.79 8.70
CA CYS A 115 -6.94 14.49 7.97
C CYS A 115 -5.72 14.30 8.89
N HIS A 116 -5.74 14.88 10.10
CA HIS A 116 -4.71 14.69 11.11
C HIS A 116 -4.98 13.50 12.05
N PHE A 117 -6.12 12.82 11.90
CA PHE A 117 -6.50 11.68 12.71
C PHE A 117 -6.07 10.37 12.05
N GLN A 118 -5.39 9.51 12.82
CA GLN A 118 -4.96 8.19 12.35
C GLN A 118 -6.04 7.15 12.64
N GLU A 119 -6.63 6.57 11.58
CA GLU A 119 -7.66 5.54 11.71
C GLU A 119 -7.06 4.14 11.76
N GLY A 120 -6.98 3.53 12.95
CA GLY A 120 -6.51 2.15 13.10
C GLY A 120 -5.03 1.95 12.77
N GLY A 121 -4.34 1.11 13.52
CA GLY A 121 -3.03 0.64 13.11
C GLY A 121 -3.21 -0.34 11.96
N THR A 122 -2.41 -0.20 10.88
CA THR A 122 -2.25 -1.32 9.95
C THR A 122 -1.73 -2.49 10.78
N VAL A 123 -2.55 -3.52 10.98
CA VAL A 123 -2.04 -4.81 11.42
C VAL A 123 -1.08 -5.22 10.32
N ASP A 124 0.23 -5.15 10.62
CA ASP A 124 1.28 -5.64 9.75
C ASP A 124 1.03 -7.13 9.52
N MET A 125 0.23 -7.44 8.49
CA MET A 125 0.06 -8.78 8.00
C MET A 125 1.45 -9.22 7.52
N PRO A 126 2.02 -10.31 8.06
CA PRO A 126 3.33 -10.79 7.63
C PRO A 126 3.19 -11.42 6.24
N ARG A 127 3.16 -10.57 5.21
CA ARG A 127 3.19 -11.02 3.82
C ARG A 127 4.62 -11.24 3.39
N GLY A 128 5.00 -12.50 3.41
CA GLY A 128 6.17 -12.99 2.70
C GLY A 128 6.10 -12.74 1.19
N ARG A 129 7.30 -12.59 0.62
CA ARG A 129 7.72 -12.77 -0.78
C ARG A 129 7.26 -11.78 -1.86
N ARG A 130 8.30 -11.16 -2.42
CA ARG A 130 8.69 -11.07 -3.85
C ARG A 130 7.83 -10.24 -4.82
N LEU A 131 8.54 -9.25 -5.37
CA LEU A 131 8.63 -8.84 -6.78
C LEU A 131 7.33 -8.42 -7.48
N THR A 132 7.23 -7.16 -7.88
CA THR A 132 7.46 -6.74 -9.28
C THR A 132 7.38 -5.23 -9.40
N GLN A 133 8.16 -4.69 -10.33
CA GLN A 133 8.17 -3.28 -10.72
C GLN A 133 6.77 -2.83 -11.17
N ALA A 134 6.34 -1.67 -10.69
CA ALA A 134 5.49 -0.78 -11.45
C ALA A 134 6.17 0.58 -11.48
N GLN A 135 6.43 1.06 -12.69
CA GLN A 135 6.98 2.37 -12.99
C GLN A 135 5.90 3.46 -12.84
N GLY A 136 6.36 4.70 -12.66
CA GLY A 136 5.54 5.91 -12.70
C GLY A 136 5.19 6.37 -11.29
N SER A 137 5.50 7.57 -10.84
CA SER A 137 5.81 8.81 -11.53
C SER A 137 6.75 9.63 -10.66
N SER A 138 7.61 10.41 -11.31
CA SER A 138 8.33 11.48 -10.66
C SER A 138 7.31 12.52 -10.20
N SER A 139 7.08 12.61 -8.90
CA SER A 139 6.48 13.77 -8.27
C SER A 139 7.27 14.05 -7.01
N HIS A 140 7.81 15.24 -6.95
CA HIS A 140 8.49 15.83 -5.80
C HIS A 140 7.47 15.93 -4.64
N LEU A 141 7.24 14.83 -3.93
CA LEU A 141 6.22 14.74 -2.89
C LEU A 141 6.74 15.26 -1.55
N MET A 142 5.83 15.94 -0.85
CA MET A 142 5.93 16.24 0.58
C MET A 142 6.40 14.99 1.32
N VAL A 143 7.63 15.01 1.85
CA VAL A 143 8.19 13.88 2.60
C VAL A 143 7.27 13.64 3.80
N THR A 144 6.59 12.50 3.81
CA THR A 144 5.72 12.10 4.91
C THR A 144 6.53 11.95 6.19
N ASP A 145 5.90 12.10 7.36
CA ASP A 145 6.64 11.94 8.63
C ASP A 145 7.20 10.52 8.79
N ALA A 146 6.55 9.51 8.19
CA ALA A 146 7.05 8.14 8.10
C ALA A 146 8.35 8.05 7.28
N GLU A 147 8.44 8.73 6.14
CA GLU A 147 9.66 8.77 5.32
C GLU A 147 10.79 9.52 6.04
N LYS A 148 10.49 10.62 6.76
CA LYS A 148 11.48 11.32 7.59
C LYS A 148 12.00 10.39 8.70
N GLN A 149 11.10 9.63 9.33
CA GLN A 149 11.48 8.68 10.37
C GLN A 149 12.33 7.53 9.80
N ALA A 150 11.99 7.01 8.63
CA ALA A 150 12.77 5.99 7.94
C ALA A 150 14.18 6.47 7.56
N LEU A 151 14.30 7.70 7.03
CA LEU A 151 15.59 8.32 6.71
C LEU A 151 16.43 8.57 7.97
N SER A 152 15.80 9.01 9.06
CA SER A 152 16.46 9.21 10.36
C SER A 152 16.98 7.88 10.93
N ALA A 153 16.15 6.83 10.91
CA ALA A 153 16.55 5.49 11.34
C ALA A 153 17.70 4.93 10.49
N ALA A 154 17.63 5.10 9.17
CA ALA A 154 18.70 4.69 8.26
C ALA A 154 20.01 5.45 8.51
N MET A 155 19.95 6.76 8.78
CA MET A 155 21.13 7.55 9.17
C MET A 155 21.72 7.02 10.48
N LEU A 156 20.90 6.74 11.50
CA LEU A 156 21.37 6.18 12.76
C LEU A 156 22.08 4.84 12.59
N LEU A 157 21.59 3.97 11.70
CA LEU A 157 22.26 2.68 11.40
C LEU A 157 23.64 2.91 10.78
N VAL A 158 23.78 3.85 9.83
CA VAL A 158 25.07 4.17 9.21
C VAL A 158 26.07 4.76 10.21
N PHE A 159 25.61 5.53 11.21
CA PHE A 159 26.48 6.12 12.23
C PHE A 159 26.85 5.14 13.35
N LYS A 160 25.96 4.21 13.71
CA LYS A 160 26.16 3.30 14.87
C LYS A 160 26.84 1.98 14.48
N GLU A 161 26.51 1.43 13.31
CA GLU A 161 27.01 0.12 12.93
C GLU A 161 28.39 0.22 12.28
N LYS A 162 29.34 -0.61 12.74
CA LYS A 162 30.67 -0.70 12.12
C LYS A 162 30.63 -1.23 10.68
N ARG A 163 29.59 -2.01 10.34
CA ARG A 163 29.36 -2.59 9.00
C ARG A 163 27.88 -2.50 8.66
N PRO A 164 27.38 -1.32 8.27
CA PRO A 164 25.98 -1.11 7.97
C PRO A 164 25.53 -2.00 6.81
N THR A 165 24.24 -2.30 6.81
CA THR A 165 23.55 -2.98 5.70
C THR A 165 22.82 -2.01 4.77
N ILE A 166 22.93 -0.69 4.97
CA ILE A 166 22.32 0.36 4.13
C ILE A 166 23.41 1.12 3.37
N CYS A 167 23.21 1.32 2.07
CA CYS A 167 24.19 2.03 1.25
C CYS A 167 24.18 3.53 1.55
N PHE A 168 25.25 4.03 2.17
CA PHE A 168 25.43 5.45 2.53
C PHE A 168 25.42 6.40 1.32
N VAL A 169 25.81 5.93 0.12
CA VAL A 169 25.73 6.73 -1.12
C VAL A 169 24.28 6.90 -1.57
N CYS A 170 23.53 5.80 -1.66
CA CYS A 170 22.10 5.84 -1.96
C CYS A 170 21.34 6.67 -0.92
N LEU A 171 21.63 6.49 0.38
CA LEU A 171 20.99 7.23 1.45
C LEU A 171 21.14 8.75 1.29
N GLY A 172 22.32 9.20 0.86
CA GLY A 172 22.60 10.61 0.60
C GLY A 172 22.06 11.16 -0.72
N GLU A 173 21.61 10.31 -1.64
CA GLU A 173 21.17 10.73 -2.97
C GLU A 173 19.71 11.20 -2.96
N LYS A 174 19.52 12.52 -2.90
CA LYS A 174 18.18 13.14 -2.83
C LYS A 174 17.34 12.94 -4.09
N SER A 175 17.96 12.65 -5.23
CA SER A 175 17.24 12.36 -6.48
C SER A 175 16.60 10.97 -6.51
N LEU A 176 16.94 10.07 -5.57
CA LEU A 176 16.34 8.75 -5.46
C LEU A 176 15.07 8.77 -4.59
N PRO A 177 14.05 7.94 -4.91
CA PRO A 177 12.92 7.65 -4.03
C PRO A 177 13.38 7.12 -2.66
N VAL A 178 12.64 7.43 -1.60
CA VAL A 178 13.02 7.10 -0.21
C VAL A 178 13.26 5.60 -0.04
N GLU A 179 12.47 4.75 -0.69
CA GLU A 179 12.59 3.28 -0.63
C GLU A 179 13.94 2.78 -1.13
N LYS A 180 14.51 3.44 -2.14
CA LYS A 180 15.85 3.11 -2.66
C LYS A 180 16.95 3.65 -1.76
N ARG A 181 16.70 4.77 -1.09
CA ARG A 181 17.66 5.43 -0.19
C ARG A 181 17.83 4.67 1.13
N VAL A 182 16.74 4.11 1.65
CA VAL A 182 16.71 3.37 2.92
C VAL A 182 16.79 1.85 2.72
N TYR A 183 17.07 1.36 1.51
CA TYR A 183 17.11 -0.07 1.21
C TYR A 183 18.15 -0.81 2.08
N LEU A 184 17.68 -1.84 2.80
CA LEU A 184 18.52 -2.74 3.59
C LEU A 184 18.95 -3.94 2.74
N PHE A 185 20.26 -4.15 2.65
CA PHE A 185 20.85 -5.35 2.09
C PHE A 185 20.82 -6.49 3.11
N ALA A 186 20.65 -7.73 2.62
CA ALA A 186 20.63 -8.91 3.49
C ALA A 186 21.93 -9.10 4.28
N THR A 187 23.07 -8.71 3.69
CA THR A 187 24.38 -8.79 4.34
C THR A 187 25.24 -7.56 4.00
N PRO A 188 26.23 -7.20 4.85
CA PRO A 188 27.23 -6.18 4.50
C PRO A 188 28.04 -6.53 3.24
N GLY A 189 28.18 -7.82 2.93
CA GLY A 189 28.83 -8.29 1.70
C GLY A 189 28.01 -7.95 0.46
N ASP A 190 26.69 -8.04 0.52
CA ASP A 190 25.83 -7.67 -0.61
C ASP A 190 25.78 -6.16 -0.83
N LEU A 191 25.81 -5.37 0.25
CA LEU A 191 26.03 -3.94 0.17
C LEU A 191 27.36 -3.61 -0.51
N THR A 192 28.43 -4.32 -0.16
CA THR A 192 29.75 -4.13 -0.76
C THR A 192 29.72 -4.42 -2.26
N LYS A 193 29.06 -5.50 -2.69
CA LYS A 193 28.87 -5.81 -4.12
C LYS A 193 28.06 -4.72 -4.83
N HIS A 194 26.99 -4.23 -4.20
CA HIS A 194 26.19 -3.13 -4.72
C HIS A 194 27.03 -1.86 -4.89
N PHE A 195 27.75 -1.45 -3.86
CA PHE A 195 28.62 -0.27 -3.88
C PHE A 195 29.64 -0.33 -5.02
N LYS A 196 30.33 -1.48 -5.16
CA LYS A 196 31.28 -1.71 -6.26
C LYS A 196 30.65 -1.52 -7.63
N ARG A 197 29.51 -2.19 -7.88
CA ARG A 197 28.87 -2.26 -9.20
C ARG A 197 28.11 -0.99 -9.58
N LYS A 198 27.48 -0.31 -8.62
CA LYS A 198 26.56 0.82 -8.89
C LYS A 198 27.19 2.18 -8.64
N HIS A 199 28.12 2.29 -7.71
CA HIS A 199 28.77 3.56 -7.39
C HIS A 199 30.21 3.56 -7.87
N LEU A 200 31.05 2.65 -7.37
CA LEU A 200 32.49 2.70 -7.65
C LEU A 200 32.86 2.49 -9.13
N ALA A 201 32.13 1.62 -9.84
CA ALA A 201 32.34 1.38 -11.27
C ALA A 201 31.92 2.56 -12.16
N ASN A 202 31.05 3.45 -11.67
CA ASN A 202 30.48 4.54 -12.46
C ASN A 202 31.14 5.90 -12.18
N ILE A 203 32.08 5.97 -11.24
CA ILE A 203 32.88 7.18 -10.97
C ILE A 203 33.89 7.37 -12.10
N ARG A 204 33.79 8.50 -12.79
CA ARG A 204 34.71 8.94 -13.84
C ARG A 204 35.83 9.81 -13.24
N GLN A 205 36.90 9.97 -14.01
CA GLN A 205 38.00 10.85 -13.63
C GLN A 205 37.53 12.31 -13.71
N GLY A 206 37.67 13.04 -12.60
CA GLY A 206 37.18 14.43 -12.47
C GLY A 206 35.79 14.57 -11.83
N ASP A 207 35.12 13.46 -11.48
CA ASP A 207 33.87 13.52 -10.73
C ASP A 207 34.11 14.04 -9.30
N SER A 208 33.25 14.95 -8.83
CA SER A 208 33.24 15.37 -7.42
C SER A 208 32.68 14.25 -6.55
N ILE A 209 33.57 13.47 -5.94
CA ILE A 209 33.19 12.39 -5.03
C ILE A 209 32.95 12.97 -3.63
N MET A 210 31.77 12.72 -3.07
CA MET A 210 31.45 13.19 -1.72
C MET A 210 30.70 12.13 -0.92
N CYS A 211 31.10 11.95 0.34
CA CYS A 211 30.27 11.21 1.30
C CYS A 211 29.15 12.15 1.76
N LYS A 212 27.94 11.98 1.22
CA LYS A 212 26.80 12.84 1.53
C LYS A 212 26.28 12.68 2.97
N VAL A 213 26.61 11.58 3.64
CA VAL A 213 26.25 11.33 5.05
C VAL A 213 27.16 12.12 6.00
N TYR A 214 28.47 12.10 5.77
CA TYR A 214 29.46 12.84 6.57
C TYR A 214 29.86 14.20 5.98
N ARG A 215 29.27 14.58 4.84
CA ARG A 215 29.50 15.82 4.08
C ARG A 215 30.98 16.11 3.79
N MET A 216 31.74 15.07 3.44
CA MET A 216 33.17 15.18 3.15
C MET A 216 33.44 14.95 1.66
N SER A 217 34.16 15.88 1.02
CA SER A 217 34.66 15.75 -0.34
C SER A 217 35.90 14.86 -0.38
N LEU A 218 35.99 14.01 -1.40
CA LEU A 218 37.10 13.09 -1.62
C LEU A 218 37.56 13.29 -3.06
N GLU A 219 38.83 13.64 -3.24
CA GLU A 219 39.33 14.08 -4.55
C GLU A 219 39.59 12.90 -5.49
N TYR A 220 39.94 11.73 -4.93
CA TYR A 220 40.29 10.55 -5.72
C TYR A 220 39.51 9.31 -5.27
N LYS A 221 39.30 8.41 -6.23
CA LYS A 221 38.63 7.12 -6.05
C LYS A 221 39.23 6.28 -4.91
N MET A 222 40.56 6.29 -4.76
CA MET A 222 41.26 5.59 -3.70
C MET A 222 40.92 6.16 -2.31
N TYR A 223 40.75 7.48 -2.17
CA TYR A 223 40.34 8.10 -0.92
C TYR A 223 38.90 7.75 -0.56
N LEU A 224 38.02 7.61 -1.55
CA LEU A 224 36.69 7.03 -1.32
C LEU A 224 36.80 5.61 -0.79
N GLN A 225 37.54 4.71 -1.44
CA GLN A 225 37.68 3.32 -0.99
C GLN A 225 38.23 3.22 0.44
N ASN A 226 39.23 4.03 0.78
CA ASN A 226 39.78 4.09 2.14
C ASN A 226 38.79 4.65 3.15
N HIS A 227 38.06 5.72 2.79
CA HIS A 227 37.00 6.28 3.63
C HIS A 227 35.89 5.26 3.88
N THR A 228 35.42 4.55 2.84
CA THR A 228 34.32 3.60 2.97
C THR A 228 34.73 2.35 3.76
N ALA A 229 35.98 1.93 3.66
CA ALA A 229 36.52 0.83 4.47
C ALA A 229 36.63 1.21 5.95
N ARG A 230 37.13 2.42 6.25
CA ARG A 230 37.38 2.88 7.63
C ARG A 230 36.12 3.35 8.36
N ILE A 231 35.28 4.13 7.68
CA ILE A 231 34.11 4.78 8.28
C ILE A 231 32.87 3.90 8.17
N HIS A 232 32.69 3.20 7.04
CA HIS A 232 31.49 2.42 6.76
C HIS A 232 31.74 0.91 6.70
N GLY A 233 32.93 0.42 7.09
CA GLY A 233 33.27 -1.02 7.07
C GLY A 233 33.06 -1.73 5.72
N THR A 234 32.93 -0.94 4.64
CA THR A 234 32.58 -1.37 3.28
C THR A 234 33.88 -1.51 2.50
N VAL A 235 34.31 -2.75 2.30
CA VAL A 235 35.64 -3.06 1.76
C VAL A 235 35.54 -3.19 0.25
N SER A 236 36.10 -2.22 -0.47
CA SER A 236 35.94 -2.13 -1.91
C SER A 236 37.23 -2.28 -2.70
#